data_AF-A0A224Y121-F1
#
_entry.id   AF-A0A224Y121-F1
#
_cell.length_a   1.000
_cell.length_b   1.000
_cell.length_c   1.000
_cell.angle_alpha   90.00
_cell.angle_beta   90.00
_cell.angle_gamma   90.00
#
_symmetry.space_group_name_H-M   'P 1'
#
loop_
_entity.id
_entity.type
_entity.pdbx_description
1 polymer ?
#
loop_
_entity_poly.entity_id
_entity_poly.type
_entity_poly.pdbx_seq_one_letter_code
_entity_poly.pdbx_strand_id
1 'polypeptide(L)'
;CGRCGKSYHYYSGLYRHTKYECGIEPQFESATFAIQELRHASRLSSEFSCDVCGRTYKYKHNLRAHQRLECQKEPQFECTICLKRFKVKSNLKAHWLTHKDLVKQRRI
;
A
#
# COMPACT_ATOMS: atom_id res chain seq x y z
N CYS A 1 5.07 19.94 18.86
CA CYS A 1 4.06 19.66 19.89
C CYS A 1 4.19 20.74 20.94
N GLY A 2 3.13 21.50 21.20
CA GLY A 2 3.19 22.63 22.15
C GLY A 2 3.44 22.21 23.60
N ARG A 3 3.22 20.94 23.96
CA ARG A 3 3.41 20.42 25.33
C ARG A 3 4.76 19.76 25.57
N CYS A 4 5.23 18.94 24.65
CA CYS A 4 6.46 18.15 24.83
C CYS A 4 7.62 18.59 23.91
N GLY A 5 7.43 19.65 23.13
CA GLY A 5 8.47 20.19 22.24
C GLY A 5 8.80 19.37 20.99
N LYS A 6 8.29 18.12 20.86
CA LYS A 6 8.59 17.26 19.70
C LYS A 6 8.15 17.90 18.38
N SER A 7 9.05 17.97 17.41
CA SER A 7 8.77 18.44 16.05
C SER A 7 8.34 17.29 15.15
N TYR A 8 7.51 17.59 14.16
CA TYR A 8 7.02 16.61 13.20
C TYR A 8 7.05 17.24 11.81
N HIS A 9 7.57 16.50 10.83
CA HIS A 9 7.61 16.94 9.43
C HIS A 9 6.21 17.06 8.81
N TYR A 10 5.23 16.30 9.30
CA TYR A 10 3.86 16.31 8.79
C TYR A 10 2.85 16.46 9.93
N TYR A 11 1.79 17.23 9.70
CA TYR A 11 0.72 17.43 10.69
C TYR A 11 0.07 16.12 11.16
N SER A 12 -0.07 15.11 10.29
CA SER A 12 -0.60 13.80 10.68
C SER A 12 0.24 13.11 11.75
N GLY A 13 1.55 13.35 11.76
CA GLY A 13 2.46 12.87 12.80
C GLY A 13 2.26 13.63 14.11
N LEU A 14 2.14 14.96 14.02
CA LEU A 14 1.84 15.80 15.18
C LEU A 14 0.47 15.44 15.80
N TYR A 15 -0.56 15.24 14.98
CA TYR A 15 -1.91 14.89 15.41
C TYR A 15 -1.96 13.54 16.15
N ARG A 16 -1.36 12.49 15.57
CA ARG A 16 -1.30 11.17 16.21
C ARG A 16 -0.58 11.27 17.56
N HIS A 17 0.51 12.03 17.58
CA HIS A 17 1.24 12.29 18.80
C HIS A 17 0.41 13.06 19.83
N THR A 18 -0.24 14.16 19.46
CA THR A 18 -1.05 14.95 20.42
C THR A 18 -2.23 14.15 20.98
N LYS A 19 -2.90 13.36 20.13
CA LYS A 19 -4.09 12.58 20.48
C LYS A 19 -3.80 11.33 21.32
N TYR A 20 -2.78 10.54 20.94
CA TYR A 20 -2.55 9.23 21.57
C TYR A 20 -1.32 9.19 22.48
N GLU A 21 -0.40 10.14 22.35
CA GLU A 21 0.86 10.12 23.11
C GLU A 21 0.96 11.29 24.10
N CYS A 22 0.33 12.43 23.80
CA CYS A 22 0.43 13.64 24.61
C CYS A 22 -0.83 13.97 25.42
N GLY A 23 -1.90 13.18 25.27
CA GLY A 23 -3.14 13.29 26.05
C GLY A 23 -3.84 14.64 25.91
N ILE A 24 -3.67 15.33 24.77
CA ILE A 24 -4.33 16.60 24.48
C ILE A 24 -5.46 16.31 23.50
N GLU A 25 -6.69 16.65 23.88
CA GLU A 25 -7.78 16.73 22.91
C GLU A 25 -7.49 17.89 21.94
N PRO A 26 -7.34 17.62 20.63
CA PRO A 26 -7.09 18.69 19.68
C PRO A 26 -8.35 19.57 19.57
N GLN A 27 -8.26 20.81 20.05
CA GLN A 27 -9.30 21.81 19.87
C GLN A 27 -9.17 22.42 18.46
N PHE A 28 -10.26 22.39 17.69
CA PHE A 28 -10.26 22.83 16.30
C PHE A 28 -11.15 24.05 16.14
N GLU A 29 -10.55 25.22 15.86
CA GLU A 29 -11.28 26.47 15.59
C GLU A 29 -11.77 26.60 14.14
N SER A 30 -11.74 25.53 13.32
CA SER A 30 -12.16 25.65 11.92
C SER A 30 -12.79 24.40 11.30
N ALA A 31 -13.79 24.64 10.46
CA ALA A 31 -14.61 23.63 9.78
C ALA A 31 -13.83 22.74 8.80
N THR A 32 -12.71 23.22 8.23
CA THR A 32 -11.84 22.40 7.38
C THR A 32 -11.16 21.27 8.18
N PHE A 33 -10.95 21.49 9.48
CA PHE A 33 -10.28 20.52 10.36
C PHE A 33 -11.22 19.38 10.78
N ALA A 34 -12.52 19.64 10.96
CA ALA A 34 -13.52 18.59 11.20
C ALA A 34 -13.67 17.62 10.00
N ILE A 35 -13.54 18.12 8.77
CA ILE A 35 -13.58 17.29 7.55
C ILE A 35 -12.35 16.36 7.47
N GLN A 36 -11.20 16.80 8.00
CA GLN A 36 -9.98 16.00 8.01
C GLN A 36 -10.03 14.86 9.04
N GLU A 37 -10.68 15.05 10.19
CA GLU A 37 -10.96 14.00 11.18
C GLU A 37 -11.78 12.85 10.58
N LEU A 38 -12.83 13.16 9.80
CA LEU A 38 -13.64 12.17 9.09
C LEU A 38 -12.81 11.38 8.05
N ARG A 39 -11.82 12.02 7.41
CA ARG A 39 -10.88 11.34 6.47
C ARG A 39 -9.88 10.42 7.17
N HIS A 40 -9.48 10.73 8.41
CA HIS A 40 -8.56 9.87 9.19
C HIS A 40 -9.29 8.69 9.83
N ALA A 41 -10.50 8.90 10.34
CA ALA A 41 -11.37 7.82 10.83
C ALA A 41 -11.79 6.86 9.70
N SER A 42 -12.13 7.39 8.52
CA SER A 42 -12.44 6.54 7.36
C SER A 42 -11.25 5.73 6.86
N ARG A 43 -10.00 6.23 7.01
CA ARG A 43 -8.78 5.47 6.67
C ARG A 43 -8.54 4.23 7.54
N LEU A 44 -9.10 4.16 8.74
CA LEU A 44 -9.02 2.98 9.63
C LEU A 44 -10.11 1.94 9.33
N SER A 45 -11.19 2.33 8.63
CA SER A 45 -12.32 1.47 8.29
C SER A 45 -12.40 1.11 6.79
N SER A 46 -11.62 1.76 5.93
CA SER A 46 -11.72 1.58 4.47
C SER A 46 -10.64 0.65 3.95
N GLU A 47 -10.65 -0.61 4.41
CA GLU A 47 -9.91 -1.68 3.74
C GLU A 47 -10.76 -2.20 2.58
N PHE A 48 -10.29 -2.03 1.35
CA PHE A 48 -10.95 -2.56 0.16
C PHE A 48 -10.31 -3.90 -0.20
N SER A 49 -10.97 -5.00 0.13
CA SER A 49 -10.50 -6.36 -0.17
C SER A 49 -10.90 -6.79 -1.58
N CYS A 50 -10.05 -7.62 -2.19
CA CYS A 50 -10.37 -8.31 -3.44
C CYS A 50 -11.06 -9.64 -3.14
N ASP A 51 -12.30 -9.81 -3.60
CA ASP A 51 -13.08 -11.05 -3.37
C ASP A 51 -12.47 -12.30 -4.03
N VAL A 52 -11.59 -12.10 -5.02
CA VAL A 52 -10.96 -13.21 -5.77
C VAL A 52 -9.71 -13.74 -5.08
N CYS A 53 -8.93 -12.87 -4.41
CA CYS A 53 -7.63 -13.27 -3.84
C CYS A 53 -7.37 -12.80 -2.41
N GLY A 54 -8.31 -12.11 -1.79
CA GLY A 54 -8.24 -11.63 -0.41
C GLY A 54 -7.30 -10.45 -0.15
N ARG A 55 -6.59 -9.93 -1.17
CA ARG A 55 -5.67 -8.79 -0.97
C ARG A 55 -6.42 -7.51 -0.61
N THR A 56 -5.91 -6.79 0.40
CA THR A 56 -6.49 -5.53 0.88
C THR A 56 -5.77 -4.32 0.31
N TYR A 57 -6.54 -3.26 0.07
CA TYR A 57 -6.04 -2.00 -0.49
C TYR A 57 -6.60 -0.83 0.31
N LYS A 58 -5.72 0.14 0.60
CA LYS A 58 -6.08 1.39 1.30
C LYS A 58 -7.06 2.29 0.53
N TYR A 59 -7.09 2.16 -0.80
CA TYR A 59 -7.90 3.00 -1.68
C TYR A 59 -8.66 2.17 -2.70
N LYS A 60 -9.93 2.52 -2.95
CA LYS A 60 -10.82 1.85 -3.91
C LYS A 60 -10.26 1.84 -5.33
N HIS A 61 -9.55 2.90 -5.76
CA HIS A 61 -8.94 2.95 -7.08
C HIS A 61 -7.81 1.91 -7.24
N ASN A 62 -7.07 1.62 -6.16
CA ASN A 62 -6.04 0.58 -6.17
C ASN A 62 -6.65 -0.82 -6.26
N LEU A 63 -7.73 -1.09 -5.52
CA LEU A 63 -8.47 -2.36 -5.65
C LEU A 63 -8.98 -2.55 -7.09
N ARG A 64 -9.59 -1.53 -7.69
CA ARG A 64 -10.10 -1.60 -9.08
C ARG A 64 -8.98 -1.89 -10.08
N ALA A 65 -7.83 -1.22 -9.94
CA ALA A 65 -6.68 -1.47 -10.79
C ALA A 65 -6.17 -2.92 -10.63
N HIS A 66 -6.06 -3.40 -9.39
CA HIS A 66 -5.69 -4.78 -9.11
C HIS A 66 -6.64 -5.79 -9.75
N GLN A 67 -7.96 -5.62 -9.56
CA GLN A 67 -8.95 -6.52 -10.12
C GLN A 67 -8.82 -6.62 -11.64
N ARG A 68 -8.64 -5.48 -12.33
CA ARG A 68 -8.49 -5.42 -13.78
C ARG A 68 -7.19 -6.05 -14.29
N LEU A 69 -6.07 -5.78 -13.62
CA LEU A 69 -4.74 -6.14 -14.11
C LEU A 69 -4.29 -7.54 -13.67
N GLU A 70 -4.80 -8.03 -12.56
CA GLU A 70 -4.35 -9.29 -11.94
C GLU A 70 -5.50 -10.30 -11.80
N CYS A 71 -6.70 -9.93 -11.32
CA CYS A 71 -7.75 -10.94 -11.14
C CYS A 71 -8.45 -11.32 -12.45
N GLN A 72 -8.79 -10.33 -13.27
CA GLN A 72 -9.52 -10.49 -14.54
C GLN A 72 -8.61 -10.73 -15.74
N LYS A 73 -7.29 -10.83 -15.53
CA LYS A 73 -6.32 -11.04 -16.59
C LYS A 73 -5.76 -12.45 -16.55
N GLU A 74 -5.78 -13.11 -17.70
CA GLU A 74 -5.10 -14.39 -17.86
C GLU A 74 -3.58 -14.21 -17.91
N PRO A 75 -2.81 -15.19 -17.42
CA PRO A 75 -1.35 -15.10 -17.41
C PRO A 75 -0.80 -15.19 -18.83
N GLN A 76 -0.55 -14.03 -19.44
CA GLN A 76 -0.06 -13.89 -20.82
C GLN A 76 1.46 -13.91 -20.93
N PHE A 77 2.19 -13.54 -19.87
CA PHE A 77 3.63 -13.38 -19.92
C PHE A 77 4.32 -14.65 -19.43
N GLU A 78 5.04 -15.34 -20.32
CA GLU A 78 5.73 -16.58 -20.00
C GLU A 78 7.22 -16.35 -19.72
N CYS A 79 7.75 -17.07 -18.74
CA CYS A 79 9.18 -17.18 -18.54
C CYS A 79 9.78 -18.18 -19.53
N THR A 80 10.73 -17.75 -20.35
CA THR A 80 11.41 -18.64 -21.32
C THR A 80 12.33 -19.68 -20.67
N ILE A 81 12.65 -19.56 -19.37
CA ILE A 81 13.54 -20.47 -18.66
C ILE A 81 12.77 -21.61 -17.99
N CYS A 82 11.65 -21.31 -17.31
CA CYS A 82 10.89 -22.29 -16.55
C CYS A 82 9.41 -22.41 -16.97
N LEU A 83 9.02 -21.73 -18.04
CA LEU A 83 7.65 -21.71 -18.60
C LEU A 83 6.56 -21.23 -17.64
N LYS A 84 6.94 -20.64 -16.50
CA LYS A 84 5.99 -20.07 -15.55
C LYS A 84 5.32 -18.84 -16.16
N ARG A 85 3.98 -18.78 -16.07
CA ARG A 85 3.17 -17.70 -16.64
C ARG A 85 2.79 -16.66 -15.58
N PHE A 86 2.78 -15.40 -15.99
CA PHE A 86 2.50 -14.22 -15.17
C PHE A 86 1.46 -13.35 -15.85
N LYS A 87 0.66 -12.66 -15.03
CA LYS A 87 -0.43 -11.78 -15.50
C LYS A 87 0.05 -10.38 -15.86
N VAL A 88 1.15 -9.93 -15.26
CA VAL A 88 1.74 -8.61 -15.46
C VAL A 88 3.24 -8.70 -15.79
N LYS A 89 3.68 -7.91 -16.77
CA LYS A 89 5.05 -7.88 -17.29
C LYS A 89 6.10 -7.53 -16.22
N SER A 90 5.77 -6.64 -15.28
CA SER A 90 6.66 -6.29 -14.16
C SER A 90 6.95 -7.50 -13.27
N ASN A 91 5.95 -8.36 -13.04
CA ASN A 91 6.10 -9.56 -12.21
C ASN A 91 6.99 -10.59 -12.91
N LEU A 92 6.87 -10.76 -14.23
CA LEU A 92 7.80 -11.57 -15.02
C LEU A 92 9.23 -11.01 -14.93
N LYS A 93 9.41 -9.69 -15.08
CA LYS A 93 10.74 -9.06 -14.99
C LYS A 93 11.40 -9.26 -13.62
N ALA A 94 10.63 -9.14 -12.54
CA ALA A 94 11.11 -9.43 -11.19
C ALA A 94 11.46 -10.92 -11.03
N HIS A 95 10.62 -11.82 -11.53
CA HIS A 95 10.89 -13.25 -11.52
C HIS A 95 12.14 -13.64 -12.31
N TRP A 96 12.43 -12.99 -13.43
CA TRP A 96 13.67 -13.25 -14.18
C TRP A 96 14.94 -13.06 -13.34
N LEU A 97 14.90 -12.20 -12.31
CA LEU A 97 16.04 -12.01 -11.40
C LEU A 97 16.30 -13.28 -10.57
N THR A 98 15.26 -14.04 -10.20
CA THR A 98 15.43 -15.30 -9.45
C THR A 98 16.18 -16.37 -10.26
N HIS A 99 16.12 -16.28 -11.59
CA HIS A 99 16.96 -17.12 -12.44
C HIS A 99 18.39 -16.61 -12.51
N LYS A 100 18.61 -15.29 -12.54
CA LYS A 100 19.97 -14.71 -12.56
C LYS A 100 20.78 -15.08 -11.31
N ASP A 101 20.13 -15.19 -10.15
CA ASP A 101 20.80 -15.63 -8.92
C ASP A 101 21.19 -17.12 -8.92
N LEU A 102 20.60 -17.94 -9.81
CA LEU A 102 20.93 -19.36 -10.02
C LEU A 102 21.90 -19.61 -11.19
N VAL A 103 22.21 -18.62 -12.02
CA VAL A 103 23.07 -18.76 -13.21
C VAL A 103 24.57 -18.93 -12.88
N LYS A 104 24.99 -18.82 -11.60
CA LYS A 104 26.37 -19.13 -11.21
C LYS A 104 26.72 -20.63 -11.21
N GLN A 105 25.74 -21.55 -11.29
CA GLN A 105 26.02 -23.00 -11.18
C GLN A 105 25.97 -23.80 -12.49
N ARG A 106 25.92 -23.14 -13.65
CA ARG A 106 26.07 -23.82 -14.94
C ARG A 106 26.98 -23.04 -15.88
N ARG A 107 28.24 -22.93 -15.49
CA ARG A 107 29.36 -22.93 -16.42
C ARG A 107 30.07 -24.27 -16.23
N ILE A 108 29.67 -25.25 -17.02
CA ILE A 108 30.52 -26.36 -17.43
C ILE A 108 31.13 -25.92 -18.75
#